data_AF-A0A525J9U5-F1
#
_entry.id   AF-A0A525J9U5-F1
#
_cell.length_a   1.000
_cell.length_b   1.000
_cell.length_c   1.000
_cell.angle_alpha   90.00
_cell.angle_beta   90.00
_cell.angle_gamma   90.00
#
_symmetry.space_group_name_H-M   'P 1'
#
loop_
_entity.id
_entity.type
_entity.pdbx_description
1 polymer ?
#
loop_
_entity_poly.entity_id
_entity_poly.type
_entity_poly.pdbx_seq_one_letter_code
_entity_poly.pdbx_strand_id
1 'polypeptide(L)'
;MIDVTLQKMTSEQVIEMGDGLLAGGFFAMAKELYGAALRHESRTAMRFRLRLRMGLAGDRRTRSQKLLQDLKRFEAEDSQVFVSAGMITWMKNIPFLDDERFMALEEKHQHLLPIPNWHWNLQTVVWALHQTRDVEGDLVEMGVFKGHTTLFCAEYHDFQDWPKRWVLFDTFDGIPDDQVDAGWEQVNTSTYKGTYSYEDTRDRFAGYPNIEVIQGRVPEILQDHCPEKVSFLHIDLNNTTAEIAALEFTLDRLSPGGVLILDDYCWAPARAQFLAERQWFGERGLHVLPLPTGQGVFIKR
;
A
#
# COMPACT_ATOMS: atom_id res chain seq x y z
N MET A 1 -16.26 16.91 20.94
CA MET A 1 -16.62 15.53 20.53
C MET A 1 -18.12 15.44 20.55
N ILE A 2 -18.74 15.28 19.39
CA ILE A 2 -20.16 14.92 19.32
C ILE A 2 -20.18 13.41 19.47
N ASP A 3 -20.63 12.92 20.62
CA ASP A 3 -20.86 11.49 20.85
C ASP A 3 -22.12 11.09 20.07
N VAL A 4 -21.92 10.69 18.81
CA VAL A 4 -23.00 10.11 18.00
C VAL A 4 -23.14 8.67 18.46
N THR A 5 -23.87 8.44 19.55
CA THR A 5 -24.28 7.09 19.90
C THR A 5 -25.23 6.60 18.82
N LEU A 6 -24.70 5.87 17.83
CA LEU A 6 -25.42 5.16 16.77
C LEU A 6 -26.38 4.07 17.31
N GLN A 7 -26.58 4.01 18.62
CA GLN A 7 -27.44 3.05 19.27
C GLN A 7 -28.85 3.20 18.68
N LYS A 8 -29.27 2.17 17.93
CA LYS A 8 -30.55 2.00 17.22
C LYS A 8 -30.60 2.46 15.76
N MET A 9 -29.51 2.91 15.15
CA MET A 9 -29.49 3.20 13.72
C MET A 9 -29.10 1.96 12.91
N THR A 10 -29.86 1.65 11.87
CA THR A 10 -29.49 0.65 10.86
C THR A 10 -28.36 1.19 9.98
N SER A 11 -27.52 0.32 9.45
CA SER A 11 -26.44 0.71 8.51
C SER A 11 -26.97 1.47 7.30
N GLU A 12 -28.18 1.16 6.86
CA GLU A 12 -28.91 1.87 5.82
C GLU A 12 -29.20 3.34 6.21
N GLN A 13 -29.68 3.58 7.43
CA GLN A 13 -29.88 4.95 7.94
C GLN A 13 -28.56 5.70 8.14
N VAL A 14 -27.51 4.98 8.56
CA VAL A 14 -26.17 5.56 8.69
C VAL A 14 -25.61 5.97 7.32
N ILE A 15 -25.86 5.17 6.28
CA ILE A 15 -25.53 5.50 4.90
C ILE A 15 -26.23 6.78 4.45
N GLU A 16 -27.54 6.90 4.69
CA GLU A 16 -28.30 8.09 4.28
C GLU A 16 -27.79 9.37 4.97
N MET A 17 -27.54 9.29 6.28
CA MET A 17 -27.00 10.40 7.05
C MET A 17 -25.58 10.76 6.60
N GLY A 18 -24.71 9.76 6.46
CA GLY A 18 -23.34 9.97 6.02
C GLY A 18 -23.27 10.56 4.61
N ASP A 19 -24.15 10.12 3.70
CA ASP A 19 -24.22 10.65 2.33
C ASP A 19 -24.62 12.12 2.36
N GLY A 20 -25.55 12.51 3.25
CA GLY A 20 -25.93 13.89 3.49
C GLY A 20 -24.76 14.74 4.01
N LEU A 21 -23.99 14.21 4.97
CA LEU A 21 -22.79 14.87 5.49
C LEU A 21 -21.71 15.04 4.42
N LEU A 22 -21.47 13.99 3.62
CA LEU A 22 -20.52 14.00 2.51
C LEU A 22 -20.93 15.05 1.46
N ALA A 23 -22.22 15.09 1.11
CA ALA A 23 -22.77 16.09 0.20
C ALA A 23 -22.63 17.52 0.75
N GLY A 24 -22.75 17.70 2.07
CA GLY A 24 -22.53 18.98 2.76
C GLY A 24 -21.05 19.37 2.95
N GLY A 25 -20.09 18.56 2.48
CA GLY A 25 -18.66 18.83 2.64
C GLY A 25 -18.09 18.46 4.01
N PHE A 26 -18.84 17.75 4.86
CA PHE A 26 -18.42 17.30 6.18
C PHE A 26 -17.69 15.96 6.14
N PHE A 27 -16.61 15.87 5.36
CA PHE A 27 -15.90 14.62 5.05
C PHE A 27 -15.44 13.83 6.28
N ALA A 28 -14.83 14.50 7.26
CA ALA A 28 -14.31 13.83 8.47
C ALA A 28 -15.43 13.17 9.27
N MET A 29 -16.53 13.90 9.47
CA MET A 29 -17.69 13.42 10.21
C MET A 29 -18.43 12.31 9.46
N ALA A 30 -18.52 12.39 8.12
CA ALA A 30 -19.04 11.31 7.30
C ALA A 30 -18.17 10.05 7.43
N LYS A 31 -16.84 10.19 7.37
CA LYS A 31 -15.89 9.07 7.54
C LYS A 31 -16.03 8.39 8.90
N GLU A 32 -16.08 9.17 9.98
CA GLU A 32 -16.28 8.65 11.34
C GLU A 32 -17.59 7.87 11.46
N LEU A 33 -18.66 8.41 10.87
CA LEU A 33 -19.99 7.82 10.88
C LEU A 33 -20.03 6.48 10.14
N TYR A 34 -19.43 6.39 8.94
CA TYR A 34 -19.33 5.13 8.20
C TYR A 34 -18.46 4.10 8.92
N GLY A 35 -17.33 4.53 9.48
CA GLY A 35 -16.43 3.66 10.24
C GLY A 35 -17.11 3.09 11.48
N ALA A 36 -17.95 3.88 12.15
CA ALA A 36 -18.72 3.42 13.30
C ALA A 36 -19.78 2.37 12.92
N ALA A 37 -20.49 2.53 11.79
CA ALA A 37 -21.38 1.48 11.30
C ALA A 37 -20.62 0.22 10.86
N LEU A 38 -19.45 0.37 10.23
CA LEU A 38 -18.65 -0.76 9.75
C LEU A 38 -18.20 -1.69 10.88
N ARG A 39 -17.94 -1.15 12.08
CA ARG A 39 -17.56 -1.95 13.28
C ARG A 39 -18.69 -2.87 13.78
N HIS A 40 -19.94 -2.58 13.46
CA HIS A 40 -21.10 -3.31 13.99
C HIS A 40 -21.91 -4.05 12.91
N GLU A 41 -21.59 -3.87 11.62
CA GLU A 41 -22.29 -4.52 10.52
C GLU A 41 -21.64 -5.86 10.14
N SER A 42 -22.45 -6.92 10.12
CA SER A 42 -22.01 -8.29 9.78
C SER A 42 -22.37 -8.68 8.35
N ARG A 43 -23.36 -8.03 7.72
CA ARG A 43 -23.80 -8.34 6.35
C ARG A 43 -22.74 -7.85 5.35
N THR A 44 -22.09 -8.78 4.65
CA THR A 44 -21.01 -8.52 3.68
C THR A 44 -21.39 -7.45 2.65
N ALA A 45 -22.59 -7.54 2.06
CA ALA A 45 -23.09 -6.54 1.10
C ALA A 45 -23.18 -5.13 1.70
N MET A 46 -23.58 -5.02 2.97
CA MET A 46 -23.68 -3.72 3.64
C MET A 46 -22.30 -3.17 4.05
N ARG A 47 -21.37 -4.04 4.44
CA ARG A 47 -19.97 -3.68 4.70
C ARG A 47 -19.32 -3.10 3.43
N PHE A 48 -19.59 -3.63 2.24
CA PHE A 48 -19.12 -3.04 0.97
C PHE A 48 -19.62 -1.63 0.75
N ARG A 49 -20.92 -1.40 0.97
CA ARG A 49 -21.54 -0.07 0.83
C ARG A 49 -20.96 0.95 1.80
N LEU A 50 -20.64 0.53 3.02
CA LEU A 50 -19.98 1.37 4.03
C LEU A 50 -18.51 1.66 3.68
N ARG A 51 -17.74 0.65 3.25
CA ARG A 51 -16.33 0.80 2.83
C ARG A 51 -16.17 1.72 1.62
N LEU A 52 -17.08 1.57 0.65
CA LEU A 52 -17.17 2.46 -0.52
C LEU A 52 -17.23 3.93 -0.10
N ARG A 53 -18.16 4.26 0.79
CA ARG A 53 -18.37 5.64 1.26
C ARG A 53 -17.26 6.12 2.18
N MET A 54 -16.66 5.23 2.96
CA MET A 54 -15.47 5.52 3.76
C MET A 54 -14.27 5.90 2.87
N GLY A 55 -14.09 5.21 1.74
CA GLY A 55 -13.09 5.55 0.72
C GLY A 55 -13.37 6.91 0.06
N LEU A 56 -14.62 7.17 -0.33
CA LEU A 56 -15.03 8.46 -0.91
C LEU A 56 -14.86 9.62 0.06
N ALA A 57 -15.11 9.43 1.35
CA ALA A 57 -14.91 10.44 2.39
C ALA A 57 -13.43 10.76 2.66
N GLY A 58 -12.52 9.87 2.24
CA GLY A 58 -11.07 10.07 2.33
C GLY A 58 -10.48 10.94 1.22
N ASP A 59 -11.07 10.97 0.02
CA ASP A 59 -10.57 11.76 -1.13
C ASP A 59 -11.31 13.11 -1.23
N ARG A 60 -10.61 14.19 -0.86
CA ARG A 60 -11.15 15.57 -0.81
C ARG A 60 -11.31 16.23 -2.18
N ARG A 61 -11.06 15.55 -3.30
CA ARG A 61 -11.18 16.15 -4.64
C ARG A 61 -12.64 16.41 -5.03
N THR A 62 -12.86 17.52 -5.72
CA THR A 62 -14.13 18.14 -6.19
C THR A 62 -15.07 17.26 -7.03
N ARG A 63 -14.76 15.96 -7.23
CA ARG A 63 -15.56 15.00 -8.02
C ARG A 63 -16.43 14.06 -7.18
N SER A 64 -16.33 14.11 -5.85
CA SER A 64 -16.98 13.19 -4.91
C SER A 64 -18.51 13.15 -5.01
N GLN A 65 -19.20 14.27 -5.23
CA GLN A 65 -20.68 14.29 -5.34
C GLN A 65 -21.22 13.61 -6.60
N LYS A 66 -20.61 13.86 -7.77
CA LYS A 66 -21.02 13.24 -9.04
C LYS A 66 -20.70 11.74 -9.04
N LEU A 67 -19.52 11.39 -8.49
CA LEU A 67 -19.11 10.01 -8.29
C LEU A 67 -20.05 9.27 -7.32
N LEU A 68 -20.52 9.91 -6.24
CA LEU A 68 -21.51 9.33 -5.33
C LEU A 68 -22.85 9.06 -6.02
N GLN A 69 -23.33 9.98 -6.86
CA GLN A 69 -24.58 9.79 -7.63
C GLN A 69 -24.44 8.66 -8.65
N ASP A 70 -23.31 8.55 -9.33
CA ASP A 70 -23.05 7.46 -10.28
C ASP A 70 -22.81 6.12 -9.56
N LEU A 71 -22.19 6.12 -8.38
CA LEU A 71 -22.02 4.94 -7.52
C LEU A 71 -23.34 4.43 -6.92
N LYS A 72 -24.27 5.32 -6.56
CA LYS A 72 -25.65 4.94 -6.19
C LYS A 72 -26.38 4.20 -7.32
N ARG A 73 -26.01 4.43 -8.59
CA ARG A 73 -26.54 3.67 -9.74
C ARG A 73 -25.88 2.30 -9.88
N PHE A 74 -24.63 2.14 -9.45
CA PHE A 74 -23.93 0.86 -9.45
C PHE A 74 -24.36 -0.05 -8.29
N GLU A 75 -24.88 0.50 -7.18
CA GLU A 75 -25.37 -0.23 -5.99
C GLU A 75 -26.74 -0.92 -6.17
N ALA A 76 -27.41 -0.73 -7.31
CA ALA A 76 -28.70 -1.35 -7.57
C ALA A 76 -28.50 -2.82 -8.01
N GLU A 77 -28.57 -3.71 -7.01
CA GLU A 77 -28.64 -5.19 -7.11
C GLU A 77 -27.31 -5.91 -7.43
N ASP A 78 -26.88 -6.81 -6.53
CA ASP A 78 -25.76 -7.78 -6.65
C ASP A 78 -24.38 -7.26 -7.12
N SER A 79 -24.12 -5.96 -7.01
CA SER A 79 -22.89 -5.35 -7.49
C SER A 79 -21.71 -5.56 -6.53
N GLN A 80 -20.73 -6.38 -6.91
CA GLN A 80 -19.39 -6.38 -6.29
C GLN A 80 -18.65 -5.09 -6.71
N VAL A 81 -18.63 -4.11 -5.82
CA VAL A 81 -17.94 -2.81 -6.00
C VAL A 81 -16.87 -2.64 -4.93
N PHE A 82 -15.66 -2.25 -5.33
CA PHE A 82 -14.60 -1.82 -4.42
C PHE A 82 -14.08 -0.46 -4.82
N VAL A 83 -13.84 0.42 -3.85
CA VAL A 83 -13.25 1.74 -4.07
C VAL A 83 -12.15 2.02 -3.06
N SER A 84 -10.98 2.36 -3.56
CA SER A 84 -9.83 2.73 -2.74
C SER A 84 -8.76 3.45 -3.56
N ALA A 85 -8.01 4.35 -2.93
CA ALA A 85 -6.71 4.85 -3.43
C ALA A 85 -6.71 5.21 -4.93
N GLY A 86 -7.77 5.83 -5.43
CA GLY A 86 -7.89 6.21 -6.85
C GLY A 86 -8.38 5.12 -7.81
N MET A 87 -8.73 3.93 -7.32
CA MET A 87 -9.27 2.80 -8.07
C MET A 87 -10.73 2.48 -7.69
N ILE A 88 -11.53 2.19 -8.70
CA ILE A 88 -12.88 1.63 -8.58
C ILE A 88 -12.93 0.32 -9.37
N THR A 89 -13.33 -0.78 -8.74
CA THR A 89 -13.66 -2.02 -9.45
C THR A 89 -15.17 -2.25 -9.40
N TRP A 90 -15.73 -2.75 -10.50
CA TRP A 90 -17.14 -3.09 -10.64
C TRP A 90 -17.28 -4.40 -11.40
N MET A 91 -18.21 -5.25 -10.97
CA MET A 91 -18.43 -6.59 -11.52
C MET A 91 -17.14 -7.43 -11.51
N LYS A 92 -16.39 -7.35 -10.40
CA LYS A 92 -15.18 -8.15 -10.16
C LYS A 92 -15.33 -8.88 -8.85
N ASN A 93 -14.89 -10.14 -8.82
CA ASN A 93 -14.64 -10.81 -7.55
C ASN A 93 -13.53 -10.06 -6.82
N ILE A 94 -13.70 -9.87 -5.52
CA ILE A 94 -12.75 -9.13 -4.69
C ILE A 94 -12.21 -10.10 -3.62
N PRO A 95 -11.18 -10.89 -3.96
CA PRO A 95 -10.83 -12.09 -3.21
C PRO A 95 -10.41 -11.82 -1.76
N PHE A 96 -9.72 -10.70 -1.50
CA PHE A 96 -9.32 -10.34 -0.12
C PHE A 96 -10.50 -10.02 0.79
N LEU A 97 -11.70 -9.75 0.26
CA LEU A 97 -12.88 -9.49 1.09
C LEU A 97 -13.46 -10.79 1.68
N ASP A 98 -13.18 -11.92 1.03
CA ASP A 98 -13.53 -13.26 1.48
C ASP A 98 -12.39 -13.92 2.28
N ASP A 99 -11.24 -13.26 2.39
CA ASP A 99 -10.09 -13.70 3.18
C ASP A 99 -10.14 -13.08 4.58
N GLU A 100 -10.63 -13.86 5.55
CA GLU A 100 -10.78 -13.42 6.94
C GLU A 100 -9.45 -12.98 7.56
N ARG A 101 -8.34 -13.65 7.23
CA ARG A 101 -7.01 -13.31 7.75
C ARG A 101 -6.56 -11.97 7.19
N PHE A 102 -6.69 -11.78 5.88
CA PHE A 102 -6.37 -10.51 5.22
C PHE A 102 -7.14 -9.36 5.86
N MET A 103 -8.46 -9.52 6.02
CA MET A 103 -9.30 -8.45 6.55
C MET A 103 -9.02 -8.13 8.02
N ALA A 104 -8.71 -9.14 8.83
CA ALA A 104 -8.34 -8.93 10.23
C ALA A 104 -7.02 -8.17 10.35
N LEU A 105 -6.02 -8.50 9.52
CA LEU A 105 -4.72 -7.82 9.50
C LEU A 105 -4.84 -6.39 8.99
N GLU A 106 -5.70 -6.14 7.99
CA GLU A 106 -5.94 -4.79 7.46
C GLU A 106 -6.53 -3.90 8.54
N GLU A 107 -7.56 -4.40 9.25
CA GLU A 107 -8.18 -3.66 10.34
C GLU A 107 -7.20 -3.40 11.51
N LYS A 108 -6.36 -4.39 11.84
CA LYS A 108 -5.34 -4.29 12.89
C LYS A 108 -4.30 -3.20 12.57
N HIS A 109 -3.84 -3.14 11.32
CA HIS A 109 -2.67 -2.35 10.93
C HIS A 109 -2.99 -1.06 10.17
N GLN A 110 -4.28 -0.76 9.92
CA GLN A 110 -4.75 0.42 9.15
C GLN A 110 -4.16 1.77 9.61
N HIS A 111 -3.73 1.89 10.87
CA HIS A 111 -3.19 3.12 11.46
C HIS A 111 -1.74 3.42 11.04
N LEU A 112 -1.02 2.43 10.49
CA LEU A 112 0.35 2.60 10.01
C LEU A 112 0.42 3.18 8.59
N LEU A 113 -0.68 3.10 7.82
CA LEU A 113 -0.75 3.69 6.49
C LEU A 113 -1.25 5.13 6.53
N PRO A 114 -0.67 6.03 5.73
CA PRO A 114 -1.21 7.38 5.55
C PRO A 114 -2.45 7.39 4.65
N ILE A 115 -2.72 6.31 3.93
CA ILE A 115 -3.79 6.20 2.93
C ILE A 115 -4.73 5.04 3.29
N PRO A 116 -6.05 5.29 3.39
CA PRO A 116 -7.01 4.22 3.69
C PRO A 116 -7.18 3.23 2.53
N ASN A 117 -7.54 1.99 2.87
CA ASN A 117 -8.04 0.95 1.96
C ASN A 117 -7.04 0.34 0.95
N TRP A 118 -5.74 0.24 1.22
CA TRP A 118 -4.67 -0.23 0.29
C TRP A 118 -4.71 -1.72 -0.14
N HIS A 119 -5.88 -2.36 -0.14
CA HIS A 119 -6.07 -3.81 -0.24
C HIS A 119 -5.47 -4.44 -1.49
N TRP A 120 -5.68 -3.85 -2.67
CA TRP A 120 -5.15 -4.44 -3.91
C TRP A 120 -3.64 -4.37 -3.99
N ASN A 121 -3.01 -3.32 -3.46
CA ASN A 121 -1.57 -3.20 -3.42
C ASN A 121 -0.96 -4.26 -2.49
N LEU A 122 -1.54 -4.41 -1.28
CA LEU A 122 -1.17 -5.48 -0.34
C LEU A 122 -1.39 -6.87 -0.94
N GLN A 123 -2.49 -7.08 -1.69
CA GLN A 123 -2.77 -8.33 -2.39
C GLN A 123 -1.65 -8.67 -3.38
N THR A 124 -1.10 -7.69 -4.10
CA THR A 124 0.04 -7.89 -5.01
C THR A 124 1.27 -8.34 -4.24
N VAL A 125 1.60 -7.68 -3.12
CA VAL A 125 2.78 -8.02 -2.31
C VAL A 125 2.63 -9.40 -1.67
N VAL A 126 1.46 -9.69 -1.09
CA VAL A 126 1.12 -11.02 -0.56
C VAL A 126 1.28 -12.10 -1.62
N TRP A 127 0.76 -11.87 -2.82
CA TRP A 127 0.91 -12.80 -3.93
C TRP A 127 2.38 -12.99 -4.32
N ALA A 128 3.15 -11.91 -4.46
CA ALA A 128 4.55 -11.98 -4.86
C ALA A 128 5.39 -12.76 -3.86
N LEU A 129 5.21 -12.50 -2.56
CA LEU A 129 5.88 -13.26 -1.50
C LEU A 129 5.55 -14.74 -1.55
N HIS A 130 4.28 -15.09 -1.77
CA HIS A 130 3.90 -16.49 -1.95
C HIS A 130 4.63 -17.12 -3.15
N GLN A 131 4.79 -16.41 -4.27
CA GLN A 131 5.51 -16.95 -5.44
C GLN A 131 7.00 -17.18 -5.18
N THR A 132 7.60 -16.37 -4.30
CA THR A 132 9.05 -16.38 -4.07
C THR A 132 9.48 -17.20 -2.86
N ARG A 133 8.53 -17.86 -2.18
CA ARG A 133 8.77 -18.70 -1.00
C ARG A 133 9.88 -19.74 -1.21
N ASP A 134 9.89 -20.40 -2.36
CA ASP A 134 10.85 -21.46 -2.69
C ASP A 134 11.95 -21.01 -3.68
N VAL A 135 11.93 -19.73 -4.09
CA VAL A 135 12.95 -19.14 -4.97
C VAL A 135 14.21 -18.89 -4.15
N GLU A 136 15.41 -19.15 -4.68
CA GLU A 136 16.65 -18.90 -3.94
C GLU A 136 16.85 -17.41 -3.61
N GLY A 137 17.29 -17.09 -2.39
CA GLY A 137 17.65 -15.74 -1.97
C GLY A 137 16.77 -15.16 -0.86
N ASP A 138 17.19 -14.02 -0.31
CA ASP A 138 16.49 -13.30 0.75
C ASP A 138 15.45 -12.32 0.17
N LEU A 139 14.65 -11.68 1.03
CA LEU A 139 13.69 -10.64 0.68
C LEU A 139 14.32 -9.27 0.96
N VAL A 140 14.04 -8.28 0.11
CA VAL A 140 14.52 -6.91 0.26
C VAL A 140 13.39 -5.92 0.06
N GLU A 141 13.26 -4.96 0.97
CA GLU A 141 12.38 -3.79 0.84
C GLU A 141 13.20 -2.50 0.97
N MET A 142 12.97 -1.54 0.08
CA MET A 142 13.64 -0.24 0.08
C MET A 142 12.59 0.86 0.11
N GLY A 143 12.58 1.65 1.18
CA GLY A 143 11.47 2.52 1.53
C GLY A 143 10.45 1.75 2.38
N VAL A 144 10.61 1.86 3.70
CA VAL A 144 9.88 1.07 4.70
C VAL A 144 8.85 1.93 5.42
N PHE A 145 9.14 3.22 5.58
CA PHE A 145 8.33 4.17 6.34
C PHE A 145 8.06 3.63 7.76
N LYS A 146 6.80 3.32 8.08
CA LYS A 146 6.37 2.76 9.37
C LYS A 146 6.36 1.22 9.39
N GLY A 147 6.75 0.57 8.30
CA GLY A 147 6.82 -0.90 8.17
C GLY A 147 5.46 -1.58 7.97
N HIS A 148 4.45 -0.88 7.46
CA HIS A 148 3.11 -1.44 7.32
C HIS A 148 3.08 -2.65 6.37
N THR A 149 3.61 -2.49 5.16
CA THR A 149 3.56 -3.53 4.12
C THR A 149 4.31 -4.78 4.58
N THR A 150 5.53 -4.62 5.09
CA THR A 150 6.31 -5.72 5.67
C THR A 150 5.57 -6.41 6.80
N LEU A 151 5.06 -5.66 7.80
CA LEU A 151 4.40 -6.25 8.97
C LEU A 151 3.14 -7.01 8.59
N PHE A 152 2.31 -6.42 7.73
CA PHE A 152 1.11 -7.05 7.21
C PHE A 152 1.45 -8.38 6.54
N CYS A 153 2.43 -8.38 5.64
CA CYS A 153 2.79 -9.56 4.88
C CYS A 153 3.53 -10.62 5.72
N ALA A 154 4.37 -10.19 6.65
CA ALA A 154 5.07 -11.08 7.58
C ALA A 154 4.09 -11.82 8.49
N GLU A 155 3.06 -11.11 9.01
CA GLU A 155 1.96 -11.73 9.74
C GLU A 155 1.07 -12.59 8.84
N TYR A 156 0.81 -12.20 7.59
CA TYR A 156 -0.06 -12.99 6.69
C TYR A 156 0.56 -14.34 6.32
N HIS A 157 1.87 -14.37 6.07
CA HIS A 157 2.61 -15.56 5.60
C HIS A 157 3.28 -16.38 6.69
N ASP A 158 3.10 -16.01 7.96
CA ASP A 158 3.83 -16.61 9.09
C ASP A 158 5.35 -16.58 8.83
N PHE A 159 5.85 -15.41 8.39
CA PHE A 159 7.21 -15.27 7.83
C PHE A 159 8.32 -15.66 8.81
N GLN A 160 8.08 -15.57 10.11
CA GLN A 160 9.00 -16.03 11.15
C GLN A 160 9.43 -17.50 11.00
N ASP A 161 8.62 -18.33 10.32
CA ASP A 161 8.87 -19.75 10.09
C ASP A 161 9.58 -20.01 8.75
N TRP A 162 9.88 -18.96 7.97
CA TRP A 162 10.54 -19.10 6.68
C TRP A 162 12.06 -19.19 6.85
N PRO A 163 12.76 -20.05 6.07
CA PRO A 163 14.21 -20.16 6.10
C PRO A 163 14.90 -19.05 5.27
N LYS A 164 14.41 -17.82 5.40
CA LYS A 164 14.83 -16.64 4.64
C LYS A 164 14.92 -15.43 5.57
N ARG A 165 15.71 -14.45 5.19
CA ARG A 165 15.73 -13.14 5.84
C ARG A 165 14.96 -12.12 5.02
N TRP A 166 14.43 -11.11 5.68
CA TRP A 166 13.88 -9.91 5.03
C TRP A 166 14.65 -8.70 5.51
N VAL A 167 15.37 -8.06 4.59
CA VAL A 167 16.21 -6.90 4.88
C VAL A 167 15.50 -5.64 4.42
N LEU A 168 15.28 -4.72 5.37
CA LEU A 168 14.51 -3.50 5.17
C LEU A 168 15.44 -2.29 5.21
N PHE A 169 15.42 -1.46 4.16
CA PHE A 169 16.27 -0.29 4.02
C PHE A 169 15.46 1.00 4.00
N ASP A 170 15.76 1.93 4.90
CA ASP A 170 15.14 3.26 4.91
C ASP A 170 16.11 4.27 5.56
N THR A 171 15.98 5.55 5.20
CA THR A 171 16.74 6.61 5.87
C THR A 171 16.19 6.89 7.28
N PHE A 172 14.90 6.63 7.49
CA PHE A 172 14.11 7.06 8.64
C PHE A 172 14.19 8.58 8.91
N ASP A 173 14.55 9.35 7.88
CA ASP A 173 14.68 10.81 7.89
C ASP A 173 14.04 11.44 6.63
N GLY A 174 13.17 10.68 5.96
CA GLY A 174 12.56 11.06 4.69
C GLY A 174 13.49 10.99 3.49
N ILE A 175 13.03 11.49 2.35
CA ILE A 175 13.79 11.49 1.10
C ILE A 175 14.96 12.48 1.23
N PRO A 176 16.22 12.08 0.98
CA PRO A 176 17.37 12.98 1.00
C PRO A 176 17.20 14.17 0.06
N ASP A 177 17.63 15.36 0.48
CA ASP A 177 17.37 16.62 -0.24
C ASP A 177 17.89 16.62 -1.69
N ASP A 178 18.96 15.89 -1.97
CA ASP A 178 19.54 15.73 -3.31
C ASP A 178 18.89 14.61 -4.14
N GLN A 179 17.95 13.87 -3.56
CA GLN A 179 17.15 12.83 -4.21
C GLN A 179 15.67 13.21 -4.35
N VAL A 180 15.23 14.34 -3.80
CA VAL A 180 13.82 14.77 -3.92
C VAL A 180 13.50 15.16 -5.37
N ASP A 181 12.56 14.45 -5.98
CA ASP A 181 12.03 14.82 -7.30
C ASP A 181 11.20 16.11 -7.23
N ALA A 182 11.22 16.90 -8.30
CA ALA A 182 10.47 18.15 -8.37
C ALA A 182 8.96 17.94 -8.09
N GLY A 183 8.42 18.68 -7.13
CA GLY A 183 7.02 18.58 -6.70
C GLY A 183 6.77 17.67 -5.50
N TRP A 184 7.80 16.97 -5.00
CA TRP A 184 7.71 16.12 -3.81
C TRP A 184 8.18 16.80 -2.52
N GLU A 185 8.69 18.03 -2.57
CA GLU A 185 9.30 18.73 -1.42
C GLU A 185 8.31 18.89 -0.26
N GLN A 186 7.07 19.26 -0.59
CA GLN A 186 6.01 19.43 0.42
C GLN A 186 5.59 18.08 1.00
N VAL A 187 5.47 17.03 0.17
CA VAL A 187 5.11 15.68 0.64
C VAL A 187 6.20 15.15 1.56
N ASN A 188 7.46 15.26 1.14
CA ASN A 188 8.61 14.84 1.94
C ASN A 188 8.64 15.51 3.31
N THR A 189 8.42 16.82 3.37
CA THR A 189 8.42 17.57 4.63
C THR A 189 7.23 17.22 5.53
N SER A 190 6.03 17.06 4.95
CA SER A 190 4.79 16.89 5.72
C SER A 190 4.44 15.45 6.09
N THR A 191 4.94 14.48 5.30
CA THR A 191 4.56 13.07 5.41
C THR A 191 5.71 12.20 5.86
N TYR A 192 6.96 12.56 5.54
CA TYR A 192 8.11 11.73 5.84
C TYR A 192 8.94 12.31 6.98
N LYS A 193 9.59 13.46 6.78
CA LYS A 193 10.55 14.04 7.75
C LYS A 193 9.95 14.19 9.15
N GLY A 194 10.57 13.54 10.13
CA GLY A 194 10.21 13.63 11.55
C GLY A 194 8.85 13.05 11.94
N THR A 195 8.21 12.25 11.07
CA THR A 195 6.88 11.65 11.34
C THR A 195 6.92 10.17 11.73
N TYR A 196 8.10 9.54 11.64
CA TYR A 196 8.43 8.18 12.01
C TYR A 196 9.91 8.12 12.41
N SER A 197 10.32 7.05 13.10
CA SER A 197 11.70 6.87 13.56
C SER A 197 12.21 5.47 13.25
N TYR A 198 13.53 5.34 13.19
CA TYR A 198 14.21 4.05 13.08
C TYR A 198 13.88 3.16 14.27
N GLU A 199 13.91 3.71 15.49
CA GLU A 199 13.66 2.97 16.73
C GLU A 199 12.25 2.38 16.75
N ASP A 200 11.23 3.17 16.40
CA ASP A 200 9.83 2.71 16.39
C ASP A 200 9.62 1.57 15.39
N THR A 201 10.30 1.63 14.23
CA THR A 201 10.19 0.60 13.20
C THR A 201 11.01 -0.63 13.54
N ARG A 202 12.23 -0.48 14.05
CA ARG A 202 13.03 -1.58 14.59
C ARG A 202 12.29 -2.33 15.68
N ASP A 203 11.72 -1.62 16.66
CA ASP A 203 11.03 -2.23 17.80
C ASP A 203 9.74 -2.94 17.36
N ARG A 204 9.08 -2.45 16.30
CA ARG A 204 7.93 -3.11 15.67
C ARG A 204 8.28 -4.50 15.11
N PHE A 205 9.50 -4.69 14.62
CA PHE A 205 9.99 -5.97 14.11
C PHE A 205 10.80 -6.79 15.12
N ALA A 206 10.90 -6.37 16.39
CA ALA A 206 11.67 -7.10 17.41
C ALA A 206 11.18 -8.54 17.66
N GLY A 207 9.92 -8.86 17.32
CA GLY A 207 9.37 -10.21 17.37
C GLY A 207 9.76 -11.11 16.20
N TYR A 208 10.40 -10.58 15.15
CA TYR A 208 10.79 -11.30 13.94
C TYR A 208 12.30 -11.47 13.87
N PRO A 209 12.85 -12.62 14.27
CA PRO A 209 14.31 -12.83 14.31
C PRO A 209 14.95 -12.85 12.91
N ASN A 210 14.14 -12.99 11.86
CA ASN A 210 14.56 -13.03 10.47
C ASN A 210 14.17 -11.77 9.67
N ILE A 211 13.76 -10.70 10.34
CA ILE A 211 13.57 -9.37 9.72
C ILE A 211 14.63 -8.42 10.28
N GLU A 212 15.40 -7.80 9.39
CA GLU A 212 16.47 -6.87 9.74
C GLU A 212 16.13 -5.47 9.23
N VAL A 213 16.08 -4.50 10.15
CA VAL A 213 15.83 -3.09 9.82
C VAL A 213 17.16 -2.36 9.78
N ILE A 214 17.49 -1.77 8.64
CA ILE A 214 18.77 -1.11 8.40
C ILE A 214 18.51 0.36 8.06
N GLN A 215 18.99 1.24 8.94
CA GLN A 215 18.97 2.67 8.69
C GLN A 215 20.11 3.05 7.75
N GLY A 216 19.78 3.56 6.57
CA GLY A 216 20.75 4.04 5.62
C GLY A 216 20.15 4.50 4.31
N ARG A 217 20.96 5.23 3.55
CA ARG A 217 20.57 5.81 2.26
C ARG A 217 20.83 4.81 1.13
N VAL A 218 19.85 4.66 0.23
CA VAL A 218 19.98 3.90 -1.01
C VAL A 218 20.53 4.81 -2.12
N PRO A 219 21.54 4.37 -2.90
CA PRO A 219 22.08 3.01 -2.99
C PRO A 219 23.26 2.69 -2.04
N GLU A 220 23.82 3.66 -1.33
CA GLU A 220 25.08 3.52 -0.60
C GLU A 220 25.05 2.37 0.40
N ILE A 221 23.97 2.26 1.18
CA ILE A 221 23.79 1.23 2.21
C ILE A 221 23.72 -0.19 1.65
N LEU A 222 23.36 -0.34 0.37
CA LEU A 222 23.21 -1.65 -0.25
C LEU A 222 24.55 -2.38 -0.41
N GLN A 223 25.66 -1.63 -0.50
CA GLN A 223 27.00 -2.20 -0.68
C GLN A 223 27.39 -3.12 0.47
N ASP A 224 27.05 -2.72 1.69
CA ASP A 224 27.47 -3.42 2.91
C ASP A 224 26.45 -4.45 3.39
N HIS A 225 25.18 -4.28 3.02
CA HIS A 225 24.07 -4.98 3.69
C HIS A 225 23.12 -5.73 2.76
N CYS A 226 23.11 -5.44 1.45
CA CYS A 226 22.20 -6.14 0.55
C CYS A 226 22.63 -7.62 0.39
N PRO A 227 21.70 -8.59 0.45
CA PRO A 227 21.99 -9.99 0.17
C PRO A 227 22.59 -10.22 -1.22
N GLU A 228 23.42 -11.24 -1.40
CA GLU A 228 23.99 -11.61 -2.70
C GLU A 228 22.94 -12.16 -3.67
N LYS A 229 21.94 -12.85 -3.13
CA LYS A 229 20.78 -13.38 -3.87
C LYS A 229 19.50 -12.89 -3.25
N VAL A 230 18.60 -12.39 -4.09
CA VAL A 230 17.31 -11.83 -3.72
C VAL A 230 16.22 -12.63 -4.42
N SER A 231 15.25 -13.11 -3.66
CA SER A 231 14.07 -13.82 -4.19
C SER A 231 12.89 -12.87 -4.37
N PHE A 232 12.77 -11.84 -3.53
CA PHE A 232 11.73 -10.83 -3.60
C PHE A 232 12.34 -9.45 -3.36
N LEU A 233 12.01 -8.51 -4.22
CA LEU A 233 12.48 -7.14 -4.17
C LEU A 233 11.29 -6.20 -4.22
N HIS A 234 11.16 -5.30 -3.24
CA HIS A 234 10.15 -4.26 -3.21
C HIS A 234 10.83 -2.90 -3.13
N ILE A 235 10.59 -2.05 -4.12
CA ILE A 235 11.15 -0.70 -4.20
C ILE A 235 9.99 0.30 -4.06
N ASP A 236 10.07 1.15 -3.04
CA ASP A 236 9.08 2.17 -2.63
C ASP A 236 9.82 3.43 -2.12
N LEU A 237 10.76 3.95 -2.93
CA LEU A 237 11.62 5.06 -2.51
C LEU A 237 11.02 6.42 -2.86
N ASN A 238 9.93 6.45 -3.64
CA ASN A 238 9.20 7.64 -4.04
C ASN A 238 10.09 8.71 -4.71
N ASN A 239 11.20 8.28 -5.36
CA ASN A 239 12.10 9.18 -6.06
C ASN A 239 12.91 8.50 -7.18
N THR A 240 13.08 9.21 -8.28
CA THR A 240 13.70 8.68 -9.50
C THR A 240 15.16 8.27 -9.29
N THR A 241 15.95 9.11 -8.62
CA THR A 241 17.41 8.91 -8.52
C THR A 241 17.76 7.65 -7.74
N ALA A 242 17.13 7.45 -6.58
CA ALA A 242 17.40 6.29 -5.73
C ALA A 242 16.82 5.00 -6.32
N GLU A 243 15.64 5.04 -6.95
CA GLU A 243 15.05 3.83 -7.55
C GLU A 243 15.85 3.30 -8.74
N ILE A 244 16.33 4.17 -9.63
CA ILE A 244 17.21 3.72 -10.73
C ILE A 244 18.52 3.14 -10.17
N ALA A 245 19.10 3.77 -9.15
CA ALA A 245 20.31 3.27 -8.53
C ALA A 245 20.09 1.93 -7.79
N ALA A 246 18.93 1.75 -7.14
CA ALA A 246 18.51 0.48 -6.54
C ALA A 246 18.39 -0.62 -7.60
N LEU A 247 17.74 -0.33 -8.73
CA LEU A 247 17.61 -1.26 -9.85
C LEU A 247 18.95 -1.68 -10.44
N GLU A 248 19.87 -0.72 -10.67
CA GLU A 248 21.23 -1.00 -11.13
C GLU A 248 21.98 -1.93 -10.17
N PHE A 249 21.78 -1.74 -8.86
CA PHE A 249 22.46 -2.54 -7.85
C PHE A 249 21.87 -3.95 -7.69
N THR A 250 20.55 -4.09 -7.77
CA THR A 250 19.84 -5.30 -7.32
C THR A 250 19.34 -6.23 -8.43
N LEU A 251 19.19 -5.76 -9.68
CA LEU A 251 18.62 -6.59 -10.73
C LEU A 251 19.42 -7.87 -11.01
N ASP A 252 20.75 -7.80 -10.89
CA ASP A 252 21.64 -8.96 -11.08
C ASP A 252 21.66 -9.89 -9.87
N ARG A 253 21.25 -9.40 -8.70
CA ARG A 253 21.08 -10.19 -7.47
C ARG A 253 19.73 -10.88 -7.40
N LEU A 254 18.74 -10.41 -8.17
CA LEU A 254 17.42 -11.04 -8.25
C LEU A 254 17.54 -12.41 -8.93
N SER A 255 17.29 -13.48 -8.19
CA SER A 255 17.36 -14.87 -8.67
C SER A 255 16.32 -15.14 -9.76
N PRO A 256 16.56 -16.11 -10.67
CA PRO A 256 15.53 -16.62 -11.57
C PRO A 256 14.28 -17.07 -10.80
N GLY A 257 13.10 -16.67 -11.27
CA GLY A 257 11.82 -16.83 -10.57
C GLY A 257 11.54 -15.74 -9.52
N GLY A 258 12.54 -14.90 -9.21
CA GLY A 258 12.38 -13.81 -8.26
C GLY A 258 11.45 -12.72 -8.77
N VAL A 259 10.73 -12.09 -7.84
CA VAL A 259 9.72 -11.06 -8.14
C VAL A 259 10.21 -9.70 -7.66
N LEU A 260 10.12 -8.70 -8.53
CA LEU A 260 10.31 -7.29 -8.22
C LEU A 260 8.95 -6.57 -8.27
N ILE A 261 8.64 -5.81 -7.21
CA ILE A 261 7.54 -4.86 -7.15
C ILE A 261 8.12 -3.44 -7.12
N LEU A 262 7.64 -2.61 -8.03
CA LEU A 262 7.84 -1.15 -8.04
C LEU A 262 6.56 -0.53 -7.50
N ASP A 263 6.57 0.07 -6.31
CA ASP A 263 5.32 0.48 -5.64
C ASP A 263 4.62 1.64 -6.38
N ASP A 264 5.43 2.56 -6.91
CA ASP A 264 4.96 3.81 -7.49
C ASP A 264 4.85 3.83 -9.04
N TYR A 265 5.15 2.72 -9.71
CA TYR A 265 5.36 2.61 -11.17
C TYR A 265 4.30 3.30 -12.05
N CYS A 266 3.03 3.17 -11.69
CA CYS A 266 1.87 3.68 -12.43
C CYS A 266 1.14 4.82 -11.71
N TRP A 267 1.71 5.35 -10.62
CA TRP A 267 1.15 6.52 -9.95
C TRP A 267 1.43 7.78 -10.77
N ALA A 268 0.36 8.53 -11.09
CA ALA A 268 0.48 9.74 -11.90
C ALA A 268 1.44 10.81 -11.32
N PRO A 269 1.54 11.02 -9.99
CA PRO A 269 2.55 11.90 -9.39
C PRO A 269 4.00 11.45 -9.62
N ALA A 270 4.27 10.14 -9.72
CA ALA A 270 5.58 9.55 -9.95
C ALA A 270 5.97 9.50 -11.45
N ARG A 271 5.51 10.48 -12.25
CA ARG A 271 5.66 10.43 -13.71
C ARG A 271 7.12 10.41 -14.19
N ALA A 272 8.00 11.14 -13.50
CA ALA A 272 9.43 11.19 -13.81
C ALA A 272 10.08 9.82 -13.58
N GLN A 273 9.82 9.23 -12.42
CA GLN A 273 10.23 7.87 -12.06
C GLN A 273 9.74 6.85 -13.09
N PHE A 274 8.45 6.83 -13.41
CA PHE A 274 7.89 5.92 -14.42
C PHE A 274 8.58 6.04 -15.79
N LEU A 275 8.94 7.26 -16.22
CA LEU A 275 9.69 7.46 -17.47
C LEU A 275 11.09 6.86 -17.40
N ALA A 276 11.79 7.10 -16.29
CA ALA A 276 13.15 6.63 -16.07
C ALA A 276 13.18 5.09 -16.00
N GLU A 277 12.31 4.48 -15.19
CA GLU A 277 12.22 3.02 -15.07
C GLU A 277 11.86 2.38 -16.42
N ARG A 278 10.86 2.93 -17.13
CA ARG A 278 10.47 2.41 -18.45
C ARG A 278 11.63 2.47 -19.45
N GLN A 279 12.41 3.55 -19.44
CA GLN A 279 13.62 3.63 -20.27
C GLN A 279 14.64 2.57 -19.83
N TRP A 280 14.91 2.48 -18.54
CA TRP A 280 15.91 1.59 -17.94
C TRP A 280 15.64 0.11 -18.23
N PHE A 281 14.39 -0.35 -18.06
CA PHE A 281 13.96 -1.70 -18.43
C PHE A 281 13.99 -1.90 -19.95
N GLY A 282 13.58 -0.89 -20.72
CA GLY A 282 13.54 -0.94 -22.18
C GLY A 282 14.93 -1.11 -22.82
N GLU A 283 15.95 -0.41 -22.32
CA GLU A 283 17.34 -0.54 -22.76
C GLU A 283 17.90 -1.96 -22.53
N ARG A 284 17.32 -2.70 -21.57
CA ARG A 284 17.70 -4.08 -21.21
C ARG A 284 16.80 -5.13 -21.87
N GLY A 285 15.84 -4.74 -22.70
CA GLY A 285 14.87 -5.67 -23.32
C GLY A 285 13.95 -6.36 -22.29
N LEU A 286 13.74 -5.74 -21.14
CA LEU A 286 12.91 -6.23 -20.05
C LEU A 286 11.54 -5.54 -20.05
N HIS A 287 10.54 -6.22 -19.49
CA HIS A 287 9.17 -5.73 -19.46
C HIS A 287 8.56 -5.83 -18.06
N VAL A 288 8.04 -4.72 -17.57
CA VAL A 288 7.26 -4.64 -16.33
C VAL A 288 5.78 -4.78 -16.68
N LEU A 289 5.02 -5.53 -15.88
CA LEU A 289 3.56 -5.57 -15.92
C LEU A 289 3.01 -4.36 -15.14
N PRO A 290 2.43 -3.35 -15.80
CA PRO A 290 1.78 -2.25 -15.10
C PRO A 290 0.45 -2.71 -14.48
N LEU A 291 0.17 -2.30 -13.24
CA LEU A 291 -1.08 -2.60 -12.54
C LEU A 291 -1.92 -1.33 -12.32
N PRO A 292 -3.27 -1.45 -12.34
CA PRO A 292 -4.16 -0.32 -12.05
C PRO A 292 -4.09 0.14 -10.59
N THR A 293 -3.39 -0.59 -9.73
CA THR A 293 -3.11 -0.24 -8.33
C THR A 293 -2.06 0.86 -8.18
N GLY A 294 -1.40 1.24 -9.28
CA GLY A 294 -0.24 2.11 -9.26
C GLY A 294 1.09 1.36 -9.17
N GLN A 295 1.08 0.04 -8.91
CA GLN A 295 2.30 -0.76 -8.83
C GLN A 295 2.73 -1.30 -10.20
N GLY A 296 4.00 -1.70 -10.31
CA GLY A 296 4.56 -2.48 -11.41
C GLY A 296 5.13 -3.79 -10.90
N VAL A 297 4.99 -4.86 -11.69
CA VAL A 297 5.52 -6.18 -11.34
C VAL A 297 6.48 -6.67 -12.43
N PHE A 298 7.64 -7.15 -12.03
CA PHE A 298 8.60 -7.83 -12.88
C PHE A 298 8.94 -9.21 -12.30
N ILE A 299 9.10 -10.21 -13.15
CA ILE A 299 9.54 -11.56 -12.75
C ILE A 299 10.83 -11.87 -13.52
N LYS A 300 11.91 -12.17 -12.78
CA LYS A 300 13.18 -12.58 -13.38
C LYS A 300 13.02 -13.98 -13.99
N ARG A 301 13.49 -14.15 -15.22
CA ARG A 301 13.51 -15.43 -15.92
C ARG A 301 14.78 -16.21 -15.66
#